data_AF-A0A9J6ES57-F1
#
_entry.id   AF-A0A9J6ES57-F1
#
_cell.length_a   1.000
_cell.length_b   1.000
_cell.length_c   1.000
_cell.angle_alpha   90.00
_cell.angle_beta   90.00
_cell.angle_gamma   90.00
#
_symmetry.space_group_name_H-M   'P 1'
#
loop_
_entity.id
_entity.type
_entity.pdbx_description
1 polymer ?
#
loop_
_entity_poly.entity_id
_entity_poly.type
_entity_poly.pdbx_seq_one_letter_code
_entity_poly.pdbx_strand_id
1 'polypeptide(L)'
;MDTAEEFGVPCSSLYTILKNKASILGALENGTSARNKTVTAAAFPDVDKAVLTWFCEQRADKVPLSGQILQHKALDFACMLGQDNFKASPGWLSRFKAHHDIVAEVISREERTEVPQWQAQQAARDDFIVRQHV
;
A
#
# COMPACT_ATOMS: atom_id res chain seq x y z
N MET A 1 -19.25 -34.62 -21.03
CA MET A 1 -19.14 -33.25 -21.55
C MET A 1 -17.77 -32.75 -21.20
N ASP A 2 -17.00 -32.31 -22.19
CA ASP A 2 -15.64 -31.81 -21.99
C ASP A 2 -15.73 -30.45 -21.32
N THR A 3 -15.29 -30.37 -20.06
CA THR A 3 -15.29 -29.10 -19.28
C THR A 3 -14.60 -27.95 -20.03
N ALA A 4 -13.62 -28.24 -20.90
CA ALA A 4 -12.97 -27.25 -21.76
C ALA A 4 -13.94 -26.58 -22.77
N GLU A 5 -14.88 -27.34 -23.32
CA GLU A 5 -15.85 -26.88 -24.32
C GLU A 5 -16.93 -26.00 -23.67
N GLU A 6 -17.33 -26.31 -22.43
CA GLU A 6 -18.27 -25.53 -21.63
C GLU A 6 -17.75 -24.12 -21.30
N PHE A 7 -16.45 -24.00 -21.00
CA PHE A 7 -15.82 -22.70 -20.68
C PHE A 7 -15.29 -21.96 -21.92
N GLY A 8 -15.36 -22.55 -23.12
CA GLY A 8 -14.80 -21.96 -24.35
C GLY A 8 -13.27 -21.79 -24.30
N VAL A 9 -12.58 -22.62 -23.51
CA VAL A 9 -11.14 -22.53 -23.27
C VAL A 9 -10.44 -23.74 -23.90
N PRO A 10 -9.35 -23.56 -24.68
CA PRO A 10 -8.59 -24.70 -25.21
C PRO A 10 -8.10 -25.64 -24.11
N CYS A 11 -8.11 -26.95 -24.35
CA CYS A 11 -7.65 -27.96 -23.37
C CYS A 11 -6.22 -27.70 -22.87
N SER A 12 -5.35 -27.15 -23.73
CA SER A 12 -3.97 -26.76 -23.39
C SER A 12 -3.91 -25.62 -22.36
N SER A 13 -4.83 -24.65 -22.46
CA SER A 13 -4.98 -23.56 -21.49
C SER A 13 -5.53 -24.06 -20.18
N LEU A 14 -6.55 -24.94 -20.21
CA LEU A 14 -7.11 -25.57 -19.02
C LEU A 14 -6.03 -26.37 -18.26
N TYR A 15 -5.22 -27.14 -18.98
CA TYR A 15 -4.08 -27.86 -18.40
C TYR A 15 -3.05 -26.93 -17.76
N THR A 16 -2.73 -25.82 -18.42
CA THR A 16 -1.78 -24.82 -17.90
C THR A 16 -2.30 -24.16 -16.63
N ILE A 17 -3.59 -23.83 -16.57
CA ILE A 17 -4.25 -23.29 -15.38
C ILE A 17 -4.21 -24.32 -14.25
N LEU A 18 -4.52 -25.60 -14.55
CA LEU A 18 -4.50 -26.67 -13.56
C LEU A 18 -3.09 -26.89 -12.99
N LYS A 19 -2.07 -26.89 -13.85
CA LYS A 19 -0.66 -27.00 -13.45
C LYS A 19 -0.22 -25.85 -12.54
N ASN A 20 -0.68 -24.63 -12.83
CA ASN A 20 -0.32 -23.44 -12.06
C ASN A 20 -1.31 -23.13 -10.90
N LYS A 21 -2.31 -23.97 -10.66
CA LYS A 21 -3.37 -23.76 -9.67
C LYS A 21 -2.83 -23.41 -8.28
N ALA A 22 -1.83 -24.13 -7.80
CA ALA A 22 -1.24 -23.89 -6.48
C ALA A 22 -0.59 -22.50 -6.38
N SER A 23 0.12 -22.07 -7.41
CA SER A 23 0.72 -20.73 -7.48
C SER A 23 -0.34 -19.63 -7.51
N ILE A 24 -1.42 -19.83 -8.29
CA ILE A 24 -2.55 -18.88 -8.37
C ILE A 24 -3.24 -18.74 -7.01
N LEU A 25 -3.52 -19.87 -6.34
CA LEU A 25 -4.15 -19.87 -5.02
C LEU A 25 -3.25 -19.23 -3.96
N GLY A 26 -1.95 -19.56 -3.94
CA GLY A 26 -1.00 -18.96 -3.02
C GLY A 26 -0.81 -17.45 -3.24
N ALA A 27 -0.87 -16.98 -4.49
CA ALA A 27 -0.84 -15.55 -4.78
C ALA A 27 -2.06 -14.82 -4.20
N LEU A 28 -3.25 -15.42 -4.29
CA LEU A 28 -4.48 -14.88 -3.72
C LEU A 28 -4.44 -14.86 -2.19
N GLU A 29 -3.94 -15.92 -1.57
CA GLU A 29 -3.75 -15.99 -0.10
C GLU A 29 -2.76 -14.94 0.40
N ASN A 30 -1.72 -14.64 -0.40
CA ASN A 30 -0.77 -13.57 -0.13
C ASN A 30 -1.33 -12.16 -0.41
N GLY A 31 -2.62 -12.04 -0.70
CA GLY A 31 -3.32 -10.78 -0.88
C GLY A 31 -3.25 -10.19 -2.29
N THR A 32 -2.73 -10.93 -3.27
CA THR A 32 -2.78 -10.48 -4.67
C THR A 32 -4.24 -10.45 -5.12
N SER A 33 -4.67 -9.33 -5.71
CA SER A 33 -6.03 -9.18 -6.22
C SER A 33 -6.35 -10.22 -7.29
N ALA A 34 -7.55 -10.82 -7.20
CA ALA A 34 -8.07 -11.72 -8.24
C ALA A 34 -8.29 -11.03 -9.60
N ARG A 35 -8.28 -9.68 -9.65
CA ARG A 35 -8.35 -8.92 -10.90
C ARG A 35 -7.01 -8.94 -11.66
N ASN A 36 -5.90 -9.24 -11.00
CA ASN A 36 -4.59 -9.31 -11.65
C ASN A 36 -4.49 -10.56 -12.53
N LYS A 37 -4.24 -10.35 -13.82
CA LYS A 37 -4.04 -11.42 -14.81
C LYS A 37 -2.65 -12.04 -14.75
N THR A 38 -1.72 -11.39 -14.06
CA THR A 38 -0.32 -11.80 -13.91
C THR A 38 0.08 -11.72 -12.45
N VAL A 39 0.63 -12.81 -11.91
CA VAL A 39 1.25 -12.82 -10.59
C VAL A 39 2.65 -12.23 -10.74
N THR A 40 2.82 -10.99 -10.27
CA THR A 40 4.14 -10.34 -10.23
C THR A 40 4.67 -10.43 -8.80
N ALA A 41 5.87 -10.96 -8.61
CA ALA A 41 6.50 -10.95 -7.31
C ALA A 41 6.85 -9.51 -6.92
N ALA A 42 6.42 -9.08 -5.73
CA ALA A 42 6.90 -7.83 -5.16
C ALA A 42 8.42 -7.92 -4.94
N ALA A 43 9.14 -6.82 -5.11
CA ALA A 43 10.58 -6.78 -4.86
C ALA A 43 10.91 -7.05 -3.38
N PHE A 44 9.99 -6.71 -2.47
CA PHE A 44 10.12 -6.88 -1.03
C PHE A 44 8.83 -7.53 -0.47
N PRO A 45 8.63 -8.84 -0.70
CA PRO A 45 7.37 -9.50 -0.37
C PRO A 45 7.06 -9.50 1.14
N ASP A 46 8.09 -9.56 1.99
CA ASP A 46 7.92 -9.54 3.44
C ASP A 46 7.42 -8.18 3.95
N VAL A 47 7.94 -7.09 3.38
CA VAL A 47 7.51 -5.72 3.71
C VAL A 47 6.07 -5.50 3.21
N ASP A 48 5.78 -5.87 1.97
CA ASP A 48 4.43 -5.77 1.40
C ASP A 48 3.41 -6.54 2.26
N LYS A 49 3.73 -7.77 2.66
CA LYS A 49 2.85 -8.60 3.51
C LYS A 49 2.62 -7.99 4.89
N ALA A 50 3.68 -7.46 5.53
CA ALA A 50 3.57 -6.81 6.83
C ALA A 50 2.69 -5.54 6.75
N VAL A 51 2.90 -4.71 5.73
CA VAL A 51 2.10 -3.51 5.48
C VAL A 51 0.64 -3.87 5.19
N LEU A 52 0.38 -4.90 4.39
CA LEU A 52 -0.97 -5.36 4.08
C LEU A 52 -1.70 -5.85 5.34
N THR A 53 -1.04 -6.64 6.16
CA THR A 53 -1.63 -7.18 7.41
C THR A 53 -2.06 -6.03 8.31
N TRP A 54 -1.15 -5.08 8.55
CA TRP A 54 -1.44 -3.88 9.33
C TRP A 54 -2.55 -3.03 8.70
N PHE A 55 -2.54 -2.85 7.37
CA PHE A 55 -3.58 -2.09 6.66
C PHE A 55 -4.98 -2.71 6.84
N CYS A 56 -5.08 -4.04 6.78
CA CYS A 56 -6.34 -4.75 7.02
C CYS A 56 -6.86 -4.54 8.44
N GLU A 57 -5.98 -4.53 9.46
CA GLU A 57 -6.33 -4.22 10.84
C GLU A 57 -6.89 -2.80 10.95
N GLN A 58 -6.18 -1.80 10.41
CA GLN A 58 -6.62 -0.39 10.47
C GLN A 58 -7.93 -0.15 9.70
N ARG A 59 -8.17 -0.90 8.62
CA ARG A 59 -9.42 -0.82 7.87
C ARG A 59 -10.61 -1.34 8.68
N ALA A 60 -10.39 -2.35 9.53
CA ALA A 60 -11.42 -2.82 10.46
C ALA A 60 -11.83 -1.71 11.46
N ASP A 61 -10.86 -0.88 11.85
CA ASP A 61 -11.05 0.27 12.74
C ASP A 61 -11.62 1.52 12.05
N LYS A 62 -11.93 1.44 10.74
CA LYS A 62 -12.48 2.53 9.90
C LYS A 62 -11.63 3.81 9.89
N VAL A 63 -10.32 3.67 10.13
CA VAL A 63 -9.40 4.82 10.10
C VAL A 63 -9.06 5.15 8.64
N PRO A 64 -9.26 6.41 8.19
CA PRO A 64 -8.80 6.84 6.88
C PRO A 64 -7.27 6.86 6.85
N LEU A 65 -6.66 5.96 6.08
CA LEU A 65 -5.21 5.91 5.94
C LEU A 65 -4.75 6.69 4.71
N SER A 66 -3.97 7.74 4.96
CA SER A 66 -3.32 8.49 3.89
C SER A 66 -2.18 7.68 3.27
N GLY A 67 -1.82 8.03 2.02
CA GLY A 67 -0.69 7.42 1.34
C GLY A 67 0.64 7.62 2.09
N GLN A 68 0.82 8.76 2.75
CA GLN A 68 2.04 9.06 3.51
C GLN A 68 2.16 8.16 4.75
N ILE A 69 1.06 7.92 5.45
CA ILE A 69 1.04 7.00 6.60
C ILE A 69 1.46 5.59 6.15
N LEU A 70 0.95 5.12 5.01
CA LEU A 70 1.32 3.82 4.47
C LEU A 70 2.81 3.75 4.10
N GLN A 71 3.38 4.83 3.55
CA GLN A 71 4.80 4.91 3.24
C GLN A 71 5.68 4.90 4.49
N HIS A 72 5.34 5.69 5.52
CA HIS A 72 6.08 5.68 6.79
C HIS A 72 6.03 4.29 7.43
N LYS A 73 4.85 3.68 7.48
CA LYS A 73 4.71 2.36 8.07
C LYS A 73 5.50 1.28 7.32
N ALA A 74 5.59 1.40 5.99
CA ALA A 74 6.41 0.51 5.19
C ALA A 74 7.91 0.65 5.49
N LEU A 75 8.38 1.87 5.77
CA LEU A 75 9.76 2.10 6.21
C LEU A 75 10.02 1.47 7.59
N ASP A 76 9.08 1.60 8.52
CA ASP A 76 9.18 0.96 9.84
C ASP A 76 9.30 -0.57 9.70
N PHE A 77 8.44 -1.18 8.88
CA PHE A 77 8.49 -2.62 8.62
C PHE A 77 9.78 -3.03 7.90
N ALA A 78 10.26 -2.24 6.94
CA ALA A 78 11.53 -2.50 6.30
C ALA A 78 12.70 -2.47 7.29
N CYS A 79 12.72 -1.51 8.21
CA CYS A 79 13.74 -1.45 9.27
C CYS A 79 13.67 -2.67 10.19
N MET A 80 12.47 -3.07 10.63
CA MET A 80 12.28 -4.25 11.48
C MET A 80 12.66 -5.57 10.79
N LEU A 81 12.49 -5.64 9.46
CA LEU A 81 12.83 -6.80 8.64
C LEU A 81 14.28 -6.77 8.10
N GLY A 82 15.07 -5.74 8.43
CA GLY A 82 16.45 -5.58 7.96
C GLY A 82 16.57 -5.31 6.45
N GLN A 83 15.54 -4.71 5.84
CA GLN A 83 15.47 -4.39 4.42
C GLN A 83 15.93 -2.94 4.16
N ASP A 84 17.20 -2.65 4.40
CA ASP A 84 17.75 -1.28 4.35
C ASP A 84 17.70 -0.64 2.94
N ASN A 85 17.61 -1.47 1.90
CA ASN A 85 17.49 -1.02 0.51
C ASN A 85 16.05 -0.63 0.11
N PHE A 86 15.07 -0.90 0.98
CA PHE A 86 13.69 -0.59 0.71
C PHE A 86 13.46 0.93 0.66
N LYS A 87 12.77 1.38 -0.38
CA LYS A 87 12.34 2.77 -0.52
C LYS A 87 10.83 2.79 -0.70
N ALA A 88 10.14 3.42 0.25
CA ALA A 88 8.71 3.71 0.17
C ALA A 88 8.41 4.82 -0.86
N SER A 89 8.88 4.64 -2.09
CA SER A 89 8.72 5.61 -3.18
C SER A 89 7.26 5.73 -3.59
N PRO A 90 6.87 6.85 -4.24
CA PRO A 90 5.52 6.98 -4.80
C PRO A 90 5.18 5.85 -5.81
N GLY A 91 6.19 5.36 -6.54
CA GLY A 91 6.05 4.24 -7.46
C GLY A 91 5.73 2.92 -6.75
N TRP A 92 6.41 2.65 -5.63
CA TRP A 92 6.10 1.49 -4.78
C TRP A 92 4.67 1.58 -4.23
N LEU A 93 4.25 2.74 -3.70
CA LEU A 93 2.90 2.93 -3.16
C LEU A 93 1.81 2.68 -4.22
N SER A 94 2.02 3.16 -5.45
CA SER A 94 1.09 2.92 -6.56
C SER A 94 0.97 1.43 -6.91
N ARG A 95 2.11 0.72 -6.95
CA ARG A 95 2.16 -0.73 -7.19
C ARG A 95 1.48 -1.51 -6.06
N PHE A 96 1.75 -1.16 -4.80
CA PHE A 96 1.14 -1.78 -3.63
C PHE A 96 -0.39 -1.68 -3.68
N LYS A 97 -0.93 -0.48 -3.93
CA LYS A 97 -2.38 -0.28 -4.07
C LYS A 97 -2.98 -1.10 -5.20
N ALA A 98 -2.31 -1.14 -6.36
CA ALA A 98 -2.77 -1.91 -7.51
C ALA A 98 -2.72 -3.43 -7.26
N HIS A 99 -1.71 -3.93 -6.55
CA HIS A 99 -1.59 -5.34 -6.18
C HIS A 99 -2.73 -5.80 -5.27
N HIS A 100 -3.13 -4.96 -4.31
CA HIS A 100 -4.10 -5.31 -3.28
C HIS A 100 -5.51 -4.75 -3.53
N ASP A 101 -5.76 -4.19 -4.72
CA ASP A 101 -7.03 -3.53 -5.10
C ASP A 101 -7.51 -2.50 -4.06
N ILE A 102 -6.56 -1.75 -3.50
CA ILE A 102 -6.85 -0.69 -2.53
C ILE A 102 -7.35 0.53 -3.32
N VAL A 103 -8.66 0.68 -3.39
CA VAL A 103 -9.32 1.81 -4.07
C VAL A 103 -8.98 3.10 -3.32
N ALA A 104 -8.53 4.12 -4.06
CA ALA A 104 -8.12 5.43 -3.54
C ALA A 104 -9.29 6.30 -3.02
N GLU A 105 -10.42 5.70 -2.63
CA GLU A 105 -11.65 6.40 -2.27
C GLU A 105 -11.55 7.21 -0.96
N VAL A 106 -10.41 7.11 -0.25
CA VAL A 106 -10.16 7.81 1.02
C VAL A 106 -8.91 8.70 0.94
N ILE A 107 -8.69 9.35 -0.20
CA ILE A 107 -7.59 10.33 -0.33
C ILE A 107 -8.07 11.57 -1.09
N SER A 108 -9.14 12.20 -0.61
CA SER A 108 -9.48 13.57 -0.99
C SER A 108 -10.13 14.30 0.18
N ARG A 109 -9.38 14.42 1.28
CA ARG A 109 -9.52 15.59 2.13
C ARG A 109 -8.15 16.21 2.27
N GLU A 110 -7.99 17.33 1.56
CA GLU A 110 -6.77 18.10 1.41
C GLU A 110 -6.02 18.25 2.73
N GLU A 111 -4.91 17.54 2.90
CA GLU A 111 -3.83 18.02 3.78
C GLU A 111 -3.02 19.03 2.97
N ARG A 112 -3.67 20.16 2.66
CA ARG A 112 -2.95 21.41 2.48
C ARG A 112 -2.27 21.63 3.83
N THR A 113 -0.95 21.81 3.84
CA THR A 113 -0.17 22.05 5.05
C THR A 113 -0.67 23.31 5.74
N GLU A 114 -1.73 23.18 6.54
CA GLU A 114 -2.14 24.19 7.51
C GLU A 114 -1.15 24.04 8.66
N VAL A 115 -0.09 24.85 8.59
CA VAL A 115 0.81 25.08 9.72
C VAL A 115 -0.10 25.37 10.93
N PRO A 116 -0.11 24.52 11.98
CA PRO A 116 -1.02 24.68 13.10
C PRO A 116 -0.94 26.11 13.64
N GLN A 117 -2.08 26.76 13.88
CA GLN A 117 -2.16 28.17 14.26
C GLN A 117 -1.27 28.54 15.46
N TRP A 118 -0.97 27.58 16.34
CA TRP A 118 -0.04 27.75 17.46
C TRP A 118 1.42 27.98 17.02
N GLN A 119 1.86 27.42 15.88
CA GLN A 119 3.18 27.69 15.31
C GLN A 119 3.27 29.10 14.71
N ALA A 120 2.19 29.59 14.08
CA ALA A 120 2.12 30.97 13.60
C ALA A 120 2.07 31.99 14.77
N GLN A 121 1.45 31.63 15.89
CA GLN A 121 1.42 32.45 17.10
C GLN A 121 2.76 32.48 17.86
N GLN A 122 3.61 31.47 17.73
CA GLN A 122 4.92 31.47 18.36
C GLN A 122 5.90 32.39 17.62
N ALA A 123 5.89 32.37 16.27
CA ALA A 123 6.75 33.23 15.45
C ALA A 123 6.49 34.74 15.69
N ALA A 124 5.23 35.14 15.92
CA ALA A 124 4.89 36.54 16.25
C ALA A 124 5.29 36.95 17.68
N ARG A 125 5.40 36.00 18.62
CA ARG A 125 5.86 36.26 19.99
C ARG A 125 7.37 36.40 20.04
N ASP A 126 8.09 35.58 19.28
CA ASP A 126 9.55 35.62 19.21
C ASP A 126 10.03 36.90 18.49
N ASP A 127 9.33 37.35 17.45
CA ASP A 127 9.61 38.62 16.74
C ASP A 127 9.31 39.87 17.61
N PHE A 128 8.39 39.77 18.58
CA PHE A 128 8.12 40.83 19.57
C PHE A 128 9.21 40.93 20.64
N ILE A 129 9.77 39.81 21.08
CA ILE A 129 10.87 39.77 22.07
C ILE A 129 12.15 40.37 21.48
N VAL A 130 12.45 40.12 20.21
CA VAL A 130 13.66 40.65 19.55
C VAL A 130 13.58 42.18 19.31
N ARG A 131 12.38 42.77 19.22
CA ARG A 131 12.19 44.22 19.03
C ARG A 131 12.10 45.05 20.31
N GLN A 132 12.02 44.42 21.48
CA GLN A 132 11.97 45.09 22.79
C GLN A 132 13.34 45.15 23.50
N HIS A 133 14.43 44.74 22.84
CA HIS A 133 15.79 44.72 23.39
C HIS A 133 16.87 45.28 22.45
N VAL A 134 16.50 46.20 21.55
CA VAL A 134 17.44 47.08 20.83
C VAL A 134 17.10 48.53 21.15
#